data_AF-A0A662GDV3-F1
#
_entry.id   AF-A0A662GDV3-F1
#
_cell.length_a   1.000
_cell.length_b   1.000
_cell.length_c   1.000
_cell.angle_alpha   90.00
_cell.angle_beta   90.00
_cell.angle_gamma   90.00
#
_symmetry.space_group_name_H-M   'P 1'
#
loop_
_entity.id
_entity.type
_entity.pdbx_description
1 polymer ?
#
loop_
_entity_poly.entity_id
_entity_poly.type
_entity_poly.pdbx_seq_one_letter_code
_entity_poly.pdbx_strand_id
1 'polypeptide(L)' 'MLSEYLNKVDDIARAAQLACCLEVSGYPKPGNVHRLRDFKDTRFEHFLAGSIALGPPVREAAIRGVE' A
#
# COMPACT_ATOMS: atom_id res chain seq x y z
N MET A 1 -18.54 -0.37 -19.82
CA MET A 1 -19.13 -0.46 -18.47
C MET A 1 -18.34 -1.42 -17.58
N LEU A 2 -18.36 -2.74 -17.80
CA LEU A 2 -17.61 -3.69 -16.95
C LEU A 2 -16.08 -3.46 -16.95
N SER A 3 -15.49 -3.23 -18.12
CA SER A 3 -14.05 -2.92 -18.22
C SER A 3 -13.68 -1.61 -17.50
N GLU A 4 -14.51 -0.58 -17.61
CA GLU A 4 -14.26 0.69 -16.91
C GLU A 4 -14.38 0.53 -15.39
N TYR A 5 -15.34 -0.28 -14.93
CA TYR A 5 -15.49 -0.64 -13.53
C TYR A 5 -14.24 -1.36 -13.00
N LEU A 6 -13.77 -2.39 -13.70
CA LEU A 6 -12.57 -3.14 -13.30
C LEU A 6 -11.31 -2.26 -13.30
N ASN A 7 -11.19 -1.32 -14.24
CA ASN A 7 -10.11 -0.34 -14.23
C ASN A 7 -10.14 0.53 -12.97
N LYS A 8 -11.31 1.03 -12.56
CA LYS A 8 -11.44 1.83 -11.32
C LYS A 8 -11.07 1.03 -10.08
N VAL A 9 -11.51 -0.23 -10.01
CA VAL A 9 -11.13 -1.16 -8.92
C VAL A 9 -9.62 -1.34 -8.85
N ASP A 10 -8.97 -1.59 -9.99
CA ASP A 10 -7.52 -1.76 -10.06
C ASP A 10 -6.78 -0.45 -9.71
N ASP A 11 -7.30 0.70 -10.11
CA ASP A 11 -6.73 2.01 -9.78
C ASP A 11 -6.81 2.30 -8.29
N ILE A 12 -7.91 1.92 -7.61
CA ILE A 12 -8.01 2.02 -6.14
C ILE A 12 -6.93 1.17 -5.47
N ALA A 13 -6.75 -0.08 -5.92
CA ALA A 13 -5.73 -0.98 -5.37
C ALA A 13 -4.31 -0.41 -5.58
N ARG A 14 -3.99 0.06 -6.79
CA ARG A 14 -2.69 0.69 -7.08
C ARG A 14 -2.46 1.96 -6.29
N ALA A 15 -3.48 2.82 -6.17
CA ALA A 15 -3.40 4.04 -5.39
C ALA A 15 -3.13 3.74 -3.91
N ALA A 16 -3.77 2.73 -3.34
CA ALA A 16 -3.52 2.31 -1.97
C ALA A 16 -2.08 1.79 -1.77
N GLN A 17 -1.60 0.92 -2.67
CA GLN A 17 -0.21 0.44 -2.63
C GLN A 17 0.79 1.61 -2.74
N LEU A 18 0.57 2.52 -3.69
CA LEU A 18 1.42 3.69 -3.90
C LEU A 18 1.41 4.63 -2.69
N ALA A 19 0.24 4.89 -2.10
CA ALA A 19 0.10 5.74 -0.91
C ALA A 19 0.90 5.16 0.27
N CYS A 20 0.79 3.85 0.52
CA CYS A 20 1.57 3.18 1.56
C CYS A 20 3.08 3.20 1.27
N CYS A 21 3.49 2.97 0.02
CA CYS A 21 4.89 3.07 -0.40
C CYS A 21 5.47 4.48 -0.18
N LEU A 22 4.70 5.53 -0.48
CA LEU A 22 5.11 6.92 -0.27
C LEU A 22 5.22 7.26 1.22
N GLU A 23 4.24 6.82 2.02
CA GLU A 23 4.20 7.02 3.47
C GLU A 23 5.42 6.38 4.17
N VAL A 24 5.75 5.12 3.84
CA VAL A 24 6.92 4.46 4.41
C VAL A 24 8.23 5.10 3.91
N SER A 25 8.27 5.53 2.66
CA SER A 25 9.47 6.10 2.04
C SER A 25 9.82 7.51 2.53
N GLY A 26 8.90 8.18 3.22
CA GLY A 26 9.08 9.51 3.78
C GLY A 26 10.29 9.60 4.72
N TYR A 27 11.04 10.70 4.60
CA TYR A 27 12.21 10.99 5.44
C TYR A 27 12.31 12.50 5.72
N PRO A 28 12.63 12.93 6.97
CA PRO A 28 12.86 12.09 8.15
C PRO A 28 11.55 11.54 8.73
N LYS A 29 11.62 10.39 9.42
CA LYS A 29 10.47 9.75 10.09
C LYS A 29 10.77 9.48 11.57
N PRO A 30 10.73 10.51 12.43
CA PRO A 30 11.14 10.39 13.83
C PRO A 30 10.36 9.29 14.57
N GLY A 31 11.08 8.46 15.32
CA GLY A 31 10.48 7.40 16.14
C GLY A 31 9.98 6.17 15.38
N ASN A 32 10.02 6.17 14.05
CA ASN A 32 9.56 5.05 13.22
C ASN A 32 10.73 4.39 12.46
N VAL A 33 10.43 3.23 11.87
CA VAL A 33 11.30 2.61 10.87
C VAL A 33 11.29 3.45 9.59
N HIS A 34 12.47 3.65 9.02
CA HIS A 34 12.66 4.29 7.71
C HIS A 34 13.98 3.81 7.10
N ARG A 35 14.28 4.24 5.88
CA ARG A 35 15.45 3.78 5.09
C ARG A 35 16.84 3.82 5.77
N LEU A 36 17.00 4.54 6.89
CA LEU A 36 18.27 4.65 7.64
C LEU A 36 18.14 4.15 9.10
N ARG A 37 16.97 3.63 9.49
CA ARG A 37 16.71 3.21 10.87
C ARG A 37 15.72 2.06 10.88
N ASP A 38 16.22 0.88 11.25
CA ASP A 38 15.42 -0.31 11.51
C ASP A 38 15.16 -0.49 13.03
N PHE A 39 14.17 -1.30 13.37
CA PHE A 39 14.03 -1.93 14.68
C PHE A 39 14.59 -3.35 14.67
N LYS A 40 14.78 -3.96 15.85
CA LYS A 40 15.36 -5.30 16.01
C LYS A 40 14.70 -6.34 15.08
N ASP A 41 13.37 -6.31 15.01
CA ASP A 41 12.56 -7.30 14.30
C ASP A 41 11.75 -6.68 13.14
N THR A 42 11.97 -5.41 12.80
CA THR A 42 11.17 -4.71 11.79
C THR A 42 12.04 -3.76 10.97
N ARG A 43 12.07 -3.99 9.66
CA ARG A 43 12.88 -3.24 8.70
C ARG A 43 12.04 -2.45 7.73
N PHE A 44 12.63 -1.44 7.10
CA PHE A 44 11.99 -0.65 6.06
C PHE A 44 11.40 -1.52 4.94
N GLU A 45 12.10 -2.59 4.55
CA GLU A 45 11.68 -3.53 3.51
C GLU A 45 10.42 -4.32 3.90
N HIS A 46 10.19 -4.59 5.19
CA HIS A 46 8.96 -5.24 5.63
C HIS A 46 7.73 -4.36 5.33
N PHE A 47 7.87 -3.05 5.51
CA PHE A 47 6.80 -2.10 5.18
C PHE A 47 6.61 -1.92 3.67
N LEU A 48 7.69 -1.92 2.88
CA LEU A 48 7.58 -1.95 1.41
C LEU A 48 6.88 -3.23 0.94
N ALA A 49 7.28 -4.39 1.46
CA ALA A 49 6.65 -5.67 1.13
C ALA A 49 5.16 -5.66 1.52
N GLY A 50 4.83 -5.15 2.71
CA GLY A 50 3.45 -4.96 3.17
C GLY A 50 2.65 -4.03 2.26
N SER A 51 3.26 -2.93 1.80
CA SER A 51 2.62 -1.98 0.87
C SER A 51 2.26 -2.64 -0.46
N ILE A 52 3.10 -3.54 -0.98
CA ILE A 52 2.76 -4.32 -2.18
C ILE A 52 1.71 -5.40 -1.88
N ALA A 53 1.84 -6.10 -0.76
CA ALA A 53 0.89 -7.15 -0.35
C ALA A 53 -0.54 -6.62 -0.13
N LEU A 54 -0.71 -5.32 0.11
CA LEU A 54 -2.00 -4.67 0.29
C LEU A 54 -2.90 -4.66 -0.98
N GLY A 55 -2.32 -4.84 -2.17
CA GLY A 55 -3.05 -4.73 -3.44
C GLY A 55 -4.29 -5.66 -3.56
N PRO A 56 -4.12 -6.99 -3.49
CA PRO A 56 -5.24 -7.94 -3.60
C PRO A 56 -6.40 -7.71 -2.61
N PRO A 57 -6.19 -7.53 -1.29
CA PRO A 57 -7.31 -7.30 -0.37
C PRO A 57 -8.00 -5.95 -0.59
N VAL A 58 -7.28 -4.89 -0.98
CA VAL A 58 -7.91 -3.60 -1.33
C VAL A 58 -8.72 -3.73 -2.61
N ARG A 59 -8.22 -4.46 -3.60
CA ARG A 59 -8.96 -4.75 -4.83
C ARG A 59 -10.28 -5.46 -4.52
N GLU A 60 -10.24 -6.48 -3.67
CA GLU A 60 -11.43 -7.21 -3.22
C GLU A 60 -12.42 -6.30 -2.47
N ALA A 61 -11.91 -5.45 -1.56
CA ALA A 61 -12.73 -4.48 -0.86
C ALA A 61 -13.39 -3.47 -1.80
N ALA A 62 -12.67 -2.99 -2.83
CA ALA A 62 -13.20 -2.08 -3.83
C ALA A 62 -14.29 -2.72 -4.71
N ILE A 63 -14.21 -4.02 -4.97
CA ILE A 63 -15.28 -4.76 -5.66
C ILE A 63 -16.55 -4.75 -4.82
N ARG A 64 -16.43 -5.12 -3.53
CA ARG A 64 -17.56 -5.24 -2.59
C ARG A 64 -18.17 -3.89 -2.19
N GLY A 65 -17.38 -2.82 -2.16
CA GLY A 65 -17.86 -1.50 -1.74
C GLY A 65 -18.79 -0.78 -2.74
N VAL A 66 -19.00 -1.36 -3.92
CA VAL A 66 -19.93 -0.86 -4.95
C VAL A 66 -21.27 -1.63 -4.93
N GLU A 67 -21.36 -2.72 -4.15
CA GLU A 67 -22.61 -3.43 -3.85
C GLU A 67 -23.43 -2.66 -2.80
#